data_AF-A0A8T4N7U5-F1
#
_entry.id   AF-A0A8T4N7U5-F1
#
_cell.length_a   1.000
_cell.length_b   1.000
_cell.length_c   1.000
_cell.angle_alpha   90.00
_cell.angle_beta   90.00
_cell.angle_gamma   90.00
#
_symmetry.space_group_name_H-M   'P 1'
#
loop_
_entity.id
_entity.type
_entity.pdbx_description
1 polymer ?
#
loop_
_entity_poly.entity_id
_entity_poly.type
_entity_poly.pdbx_seq_one_letter_code
_entity_poly.pdbx_strand_id
1 'polypeptide(L)'
;MKDELITNIAKKFNLEIKKTRDAYYATLPNCKNISCDIAIGRDALEWYITLIDTQIKKNIFKDWMDYLGYDKSPEEKLINIKYNDLLYFIENWLKATEIKTDYEKYFFKLLKRKICYWKINNKWQELTMCKIQNKKNSNRSN
;
A
#
# COMPACT_ATOMS: atom_id res chain seq x y z
N MET A 1 -13.76 5.52 -13.14
CA MET A 1 -13.47 6.32 -11.93
C MET A 1 -11.97 6.59 -11.86
N LYS A 2 -11.45 7.75 -12.26
CA LYS A 2 -9.98 7.79 -12.51
C LYS A 2 -9.29 9.07 -12.06
N ASP A 3 -9.58 10.21 -12.66
CA ASP A 3 -8.83 11.44 -12.32
C ASP A 3 -9.31 12.12 -11.04
N GLU A 4 -10.62 12.17 -10.79
CA GLU A 4 -11.17 12.94 -9.67
C GLU A 4 -10.76 12.37 -8.31
N LEU A 5 -10.85 11.05 -8.11
CA LEU A 5 -10.43 10.45 -6.84
C LEU A 5 -8.91 10.60 -6.60
N ILE A 6 -8.10 10.47 -7.64
CA ILE A 6 -6.66 10.71 -7.54
C ILE A 6 -6.38 12.18 -7.25
N THR A 7 -7.11 13.09 -7.88
CA THR A 7 -7.06 14.54 -7.59
C THR A 7 -7.46 14.83 -6.14
N ASN A 8 -8.46 14.14 -5.61
CA ASN A 8 -8.89 14.27 -4.22
C ASN A 8 -7.81 13.76 -3.25
N ILE A 9 -7.12 12.66 -3.57
CA ILE A 9 -5.95 12.18 -2.81
C ILE A 9 -4.84 13.23 -2.83
N ALA A 10 -4.49 13.74 -4.02
CA ALA A 10 -3.47 14.76 -4.20
C ALA A 10 -3.76 15.99 -3.33
N LYS A 11 -4.99 16.51 -3.40
CA LYS A 11 -5.43 17.66 -2.61
C LYS A 11 -5.44 17.37 -1.10
N LYS A 12 -6.02 16.24 -0.68
CA LYS A 12 -6.17 15.89 0.74
C LYS A 12 -4.82 15.77 1.46
N PHE A 13 -3.82 15.21 0.80
CA PHE A 13 -2.50 14.98 1.40
C PHE A 13 -1.41 15.93 0.90
N ASN A 14 -1.78 16.93 0.10
CA ASN A 14 -0.85 17.85 -0.55
C ASN A 14 0.29 17.11 -1.29
N LEU A 15 -0.08 16.08 -2.06
CA LEU A 15 0.87 15.26 -2.82
C LEU A 15 0.96 15.72 -4.27
N GLU A 16 2.18 15.80 -4.77
CA GLU A 16 2.40 15.92 -6.21
C GLU A 16 2.16 14.56 -6.87
N ILE A 17 1.18 14.51 -7.77
CA ILE A 17 0.86 13.30 -8.53
C ILE A 17 1.14 13.54 -10.01
N LYS A 18 2.12 12.80 -10.55
CA LYS A 18 2.45 12.81 -11.96
C LYS A 18 1.56 11.83 -12.72
N LYS A 19 0.78 12.33 -13.66
CA LYS A 19 -0.02 11.51 -14.58
C LYS A 19 0.83 11.11 -15.80
N THR A 20 0.83 9.83 -16.15
CA THR A 20 1.39 9.32 -17.41
C THR A 20 0.29 8.67 -18.26
N ARG A 21 0.67 8.07 -19.39
CA ARG A 21 -0.26 7.32 -20.26
C ARG A 21 -0.91 6.14 -19.53
N ASP A 22 -0.19 5.47 -18.64
CA ASP A 22 -0.60 4.15 -18.13
C ASP A 22 -0.86 4.14 -16.62
N ALA A 23 -0.36 5.13 -15.88
CA ALA A 23 -0.52 5.20 -14.43
C ALA A 23 -0.45 6.64 -13.88
N TYR A 24 -0.71 6.76 -12.59
CA TYR A 24 -0.39 7.91 -11.77
C TYR A 24 0.75 7.55 -10.82
N TYR A 25 1.69 8.47 -10.63
CA TYR A 25 2.84 8.26 -9.76
C TYR A 25 2.88 9.35 -8.70
N ALA A 26 3.18 8.94 -7.48
CA ALA A 26 3.42 9.85 -6.37
C ALA A 26 4.61 9.33 -5.55
N THR A 27 5.44 10.24 -5.07
CA THR A 27 6.44 9.92 -4.04
C THR A 27 5.95 10.53 -2.74
N LEU A 28 5.78 9.68 -1.73
CA LEU A 28 5.41 10.13 -0.40
C LEU A 28 6.62 10.76 0.31
N PRO A 29 6.40 11.71 1.25
CA PRO A 29 7.47 12.23 2.09
C PRO A 29 8.27 11.12 2.78
N ASN A 30 9.58 11.32 2.93
CA ASN A 30 10.43 10.31 3.53
C ASN A 30 10.05 10.03 4.99
N CYS A 31 9.99 8.75 5.36
CA CYS A 31 10.00 8.31 6.73
C CYS A 31 11.46 8.01 7.12
N LYS A 32 12.11 8.95 7.81
CA LYS A 32 13.57 8.94 8.03
C LYS A 32 14.33 8.84 6.70
N ASN A 33 15.11 7.77 6.50
CA ASN A 33 15.87 7.49 5.29
C ASN A 33 15.10 6.64 4.27
N ILE A 34 13.83 6.35 4.48
CA ILE A 34 13.03 5.53 3.56
C ILE A 34 12.05 6.40 2.77
N SER A 35 12.15 6.37 1.45
CA SER A 35 11.12 6.93 0.57
C SER A 35 10.13 5.85 0.14
N CYS A 36 8.91 6.27 -0.19
CA CYS A 36 7.88 5.40 -0.74
C CYS A 36 7.38 5.98 -2.07
N ASP A 37 7.61 5.24 -3.14
CA ASP A 37 7.01 5.52 -4.44
C ASP A 37 5.75 4.69 -4.60
N ILE A 38 4.68 5.34 -5.05
CA ILE A 38 3.39 4.74 -5.35
C ILE A 38 3.14 4.84 -6.84
N ALA A 39 2.81 3.71 -7.47
CA ALA A 39 2.31 3.66 -8.84
C ALA A 39 0.85 3.15 -8.82
N ILE A 40 -0.07 3.97 -9.29
CA ILE A 40 -1.50 3.69 -9.27
C ILE A 40 -1.92 3.43 -10.72
N GLY A 41 -2.34 2.20 -11.02
CA GLY A 41 -2.82 1.82 -12.35
C GLY A 41 -3.94 2.73 -12.83
N ARG A 42 -3.97 3.02 -14.14
CA ARG A 42 -5.08 3.75 -14.75
C ARG A 42 -6.35 2.95 -14.70
N ASP A 43 -6.30 1.63 -14.86
CA ASP A 43 -7.37 0.78 -14.35
C ASP A 43 -7.38 0.90 -12.84
N ALA A 44 -8.56 1.19 -12.31
CA ALA A 44 -8.66 1.61 -10.94
C ALA A 44 -8.72 0.37 -10.01
N LEU A 45 -7.94 -0.67 -10.35
CA LEU A 45 -7.99 -2.01 -9.78
C LEU A 45 -6.59 -2.56 -9.40
N GLU A 46 -5.51 -1.87 -9.77
CA GLU A 46 -4.17 -2.25 -9.33
C GLU A 46 -3.35 -1.06 -8.83
N TRP A 47 -2.51 -1.27 -7.83
CA TRP A 47 -1.48 -0.30 -7.45
C TRP A 47 -0.30 -0.97 -6.75
N TYR A 48 0.83 -0.27 -6.79
CA TYR A 48 2.14 -0.78 -6.39
C TYR A 48 2.81 0.21 -5.46
N ILE A 49 3.57 -0.32 -4.50
CA ILE A 49 4.51 0.47 -3.73
C ILE A 49 5.94 -0.04 -3.94
N THR A 50 6.89 0.88 -3.89
CA THR A 50 8.31 0.58 -3.79
C THR A 50 8.91 1.42 -2.67
N LEU A 51 9.55 0.75 -1.71
CA LEU A 51 10.30 1.40 -0.64
C LEU A 51 11.78 1.42 -0.98
N ILE A 52 12.39 2.59 -0.90
CA ILE A 52 13.79 2.81 -1.25
C ILE A 52 14.50 3.35 -0.01
N ASP A 53 15.61 2.70 0.35
CA ASP A 53 16.54 3.30 1.31
C ASP A 53 17.36 4.36 0.58
N THR A 54 17.12 5.62 0.93
CA THR A 54 17.70 6.80 0.31
C THR A 54 19.20 6.96 0.60
N GLN A 55 19.72 6.36 1.68
CA GLN A 55 21.15 6.41 2.00
C GLN A 55 21.97 5.54 1.06
N ILE A 56 21.48 4.33 0.79
CA ILE A 56 22.16 3.35 -0.08
C ILE A 56 21.59 3.28 -1.50
N LYS A 57 20.53 4.04 -1.78
CA LYS A 57 19.80 4.10 -3.05
C LYS A 57 19.35 2.71 -3.56
N LYS A 58 18.86 1.87 -2.65
CA LYS A 58 18.40 0.50 -2.98
C LYS A 58 16.93 0.30 -2.65
N ASN A 59 16.25 -0.43 -3.51
CA ASN A 59 14.92 -0.96 -3.24
C ASN A 59 15.01 -1.96 -2.09
N ILE A 60 14.30 -1.68 -1.00
CA ILE A 60 14.27 -2.56 0.17
C ILE A 60 12.96 -3.34 0.27
N PHE A 61 11.88 -2.87 -0.33
CA PHE A 61 10.60 -3.59 -0.31
C PHE A 61 9.76 -3.20 -1.52
N LYS A 62 8.98 -4.14 -2.03
CA LYS A 62 7.99 -3.92 -3.09
C LYS A 62 6.78 -4.77 -2.78
N ASP A 63 5.61 -4.20 -3.00
CA ASP A 63 4.36 -4.93 -2.88
C ASP A 63 3.34 -4.37 -3.86
N TRP A 64 2.32 -5.15 -4.14
CA TRP A 64 1.29 -4.83 -5.12
C TRP A 64 -0.06 -5.36 -4.66
N MET A 65 -1.12 -4.66 -5.05
CA MET A 65 -2.50 -5.04 -4.75
C MET A 65 -3.30 -5.09 -6.04
N ASP A 66 -3.88 -6.25 -6.34
CA ASP A 66 -4.78 -6.49 -7.46
C ASP A 66 -6.17 -6.87 -6.96
N TYR A 67 -7.12 -5.95 -7.08
CA TYR A 67 -8.48 -6.15 -6.58
C TYR A 67 -9.29 -7.17 -7.40
N LEU A 68 -8.98 -7.37 -8.69
CA LEU A 68 -9.69 -8.34 -9.54
C LEU A 68 -9.33 -9.78 -9.15
N GLY A 69 -8.08 -10.01 -8.77
CA GLY A 69 -7.62 -11.31 -8.30
C GLY A 69 -8.31 -11.76 -6.99
N TYR A 70 -8.79 -10.82 -6.17
CA TYR A 70 -9.31 -11.11 -4.82
C TYR A 70 -10.83 -11.02 -4.67
N ASP A 71 -11.53 -10.19 -5.45
CA ASP A 71 -12.96 -9.93 -5.25
C ASP A 71 -13.71 -9.84 -6.60
N LYS A 72 -14.83 -10.58 -6.70
CA LYS A 72 -15.69 -10.64 -7.89
C LYS A 72 -16.81 -9.59 -7.90
N SER A 73 -16.76 -8.64 -6.97
CA SER A 73 -17.69 -7.51 -6.91
C SER A 73 -17.66 -6.68 -8.20
N PRO A 74 -18.72 -5.93 -8.51
CA PRO A 74 -18.73 -5.01 -9.64
C PRO A 74 -17.54 -4.03 -9.58
N GLU A 75 -17.01 -3.68 -10.76
CA GLU A 75 -15.82 -2.83 -10.88
C GLU A 75 -15.93 -1.58 -10.01
N GLU A 76 -17.01 -0.80 -10.14
CA GLU A 76 -17.23 0.43 -9.37
C GLU A 76 -17.03 0.25 -7.85
N LYS A 77 -17.48 -0.88 -7.29
CA LYS A 77 -17.28 -1.19 -5.87
C LYS A 77 -15.82 -1.48 -5.56
N LEU A 78 -15.13 -2.27 -6.39
CA LEU A 78 -13.69 -2.53 -6.24
C LEU A 78 -12.90 -1.25 -6.28
N ILE A 79 -13.31 -0.32 -7.15
CA ILE A 79 -12.60 0.93 -7.26
C ILE A 79 -12.77 1.79 -5.98
N ASN A 80 -13.97 1.85 -5.41
CA ASN A 80 -14.18 2.52 -4.13
C ASN A 80 -13.38 1.87 -2.99
N ILE A 81 -13.22 0.54 -3.00
CA ILE A 81 -12.36 -0.17 -2.05
C ILE A 81 -10.90 0.26 -2.23
N LYS A 82 -10.37 0.23 -3.45
CA LYS A 82 -9.01 0.71 -3.77
C LYS A 82 -8.77 2.12 -3.27
N TYR A 83 -9.72 3.03 -3.50
CA TYR A 83 -9.62 4.40 -3.04
C TYR A 83 -9.47 4.48 -1.51
N ASN A 84 -10.30 3.75 -0.77
CA ASN A 84 -10.23 3.73 0.69
C ASN A 84 -8.94 3.11 1.22
N ASP A 85 -8.42 2.09 0.54
CA ASP A 85 -7.15 1.46 0.88
C ASP A 85 -5.96 2.38 0.60
N LEU A 86 -5.95 3.10 -0.53
CA LEU A 86 -4.97 4.15 -0.81
C LEU A 86 -4.99 5.24 0.25
N LEU A 87 -6.19 5.74 0.63
CA LEU A 87 -6.33 6.72 1.71
C LEU A 87 -5.75 6.17 3.02
N TYR A 88 -6.11 4.94 3.39
CA TYR A 88 -5.61 4.29 4.60
C TYR A 88 -4.08 4.18 4.58
N PHE A 89 -3.50 3.69 3.48
CA PHE A 89 -2.07 3.52 3.37
C PHE A 89 -1.32 4.84 3.50
N ILE A 90 -1.73 5.87 2.76
CA ILE A 90 -1.09 7.19 2.78
C ILE A 90 -1.22 7.81 4.18
N GLU A 91 -2.39 7.72 4.82
CA GLU A 91 -2.57 8.21 6.20
C GLU A 91 -1.65 7.53 7.20
N ASN A 92 -1.45 6.22 7.09
CA ASN A 92 -0.55 5.48 7.99
C ASN A 92 0.91 5.77 7.68
N TRP A 93 1.28 5.90 6.41
CA TRP A 93 2.62 6.32 6.01
C TRP A 93 2.98 7.68 6.60
N LEU A 94 2.10 8.66 6.49
CA LEU A 94 2.32 10.01 7.04
C LEU A 94 2.38 10.05 8.57
N LYS A 95 1.81 9.05 9.25
CA LYS A 95 1.90 8.89 10.71
C LYS A 95 3.10 8.05 11.16
N ALA A 96 3.74 7.33 10.24
CA ALA A 96 4.83 6.43 10.56
C ALA A 96 6.08 7.21 10.95
N THR A 97 6.68 6.84 12.08
CA THR A 97 7.93 7.45 12.55
C THR A 97 9.16 6.65 12.14
N GLU A 98 8.98 5.36 11.85
CA GLU A 98 10.04 4.44 11.45
C GLU A 98 9.52 3.35 10.52
N ILE A 99 10.38 2.86 9.61
CA ILE A 99 10.14 1.73 8.74
C ILE A 99 11.25 0.69 8.95
N LYS A 100 10.90 -0.59 8.95
CA LYS A 100 11.87 -1.69 8.90
C LYS A 100 11.36 -2.85 8.05
N THR A 101 12.28 -3.65 7.53
CA THR A 101 11.95 -4.90 6.84
C THR A 101 12.49 -6.10 7.60
N ASP A 102 11.77 -7.22 7.57
CA ASP A 102 12.16 -8.49 8.18
C ASP A 102 11.86 -9.66 7.21
N TYR A 103 12.22 -10.89 7.60
CA TYR A 103 11.88 -12.11 6.88
C TYR A 103 11.12 -13.08 7.78
N GLU A 104 9.88 -13.38 7.42
CA GLU A 104 9.11 -14.43 8.09
C GLU A 104 9.44 -15.80 7.46
N LYS A 105 9.63 -16.80 8.33
CA LYS A 105 9.89 -18.19 7.94
C LYS A 105 8.57 -18.97 8.03
N TYR A 106 8.11 -19.53 6.91
CA TYR A 106 6.98 -20.46 6.94
C TYR A 106 7.39 -21.87 7.38
N PHE A 107 6.41 -22.63 7.90
CA PHE A 107 6.56 -23.95 8.53
C PHE A 107 7.26 -24.99 7.63
N PHE A 108 7.21 -24.81 6.31
CA PHE A 108 8.10 -25.48 5.35
C PHE A 108 9.26 -24.53 5.02
N LYS A 109 10.43 -24.79 5.62
CA LYS A 109 11.67 -23.96 5.69
C LYS A 109 12.27 -23.40 4.37
N LEU A 110 11.57 -23.50 3.25
CA LEU A 110 12.01 -23.07 1.91
C LEU A 110 11.45 -21.71 1.48
N LEU A 111 10.31 -21.27 2.02
CA LEU A 111 9.70 -19.99 1.65
C LEU A 111 9.97 -18.93 2.73
N LYS A 112 10.77 -17.92 2.38
CA LYS A 112 10.94 -16.69 3.17
C LYS A 112 10.12 -15.60 2.52
N ARG A 113 9.14 -15.06 3.24
CA ARG A 113 8.44 -13.84 2.81
C ARG A 113 9.12 -12.65 3.45
N LYS A 114 9.50 -11.67 2.62
CA LYS A 114 9.95 -10.37 3.14
C LYS A 114 8.72 -9.62 3.64
N ILE A 115 8.76 -9.14 4.87
CA ILE A 115 7.69 -8.35 5.50
C ILE A 115 8.23 -6.96 5.76
N CYS A 116 7.35 -5.96 5.68
CA CYS A 116 7.65 -4.60 6.06
C CYS A 116 6.79 -4.19 7.26
N TYR A 117 7.36 -3.39 8.14
CA TYR A 117 6.68 -2.83 9.30
C TYR A 117 6.82 -1.33 9.32
N TRP A 118 5.77 -0.63 9.75
CA TRP A 118 5.83 0.77 10.15
C TRP A 118 5.66 0.90 11.66
N LYS A 119 6.20 1.97 12.24
CA LYS A 119 5.99 2.32 13.65
C LYS A 119 5.02 3.50 13.74
N ILE A 120 3.86 3.26 14.32
CA ILE A 120 2.81 4.27 14.51
C ILE A 120 2.44 4.29 15.98
N ASN A 121 2.42 5.47 16.60
CA ASN A 121 2.15 5.63 18.05
C ASN A 121 3.03 4.71 18.92
N ASN A 122 4.33 4.64 18.60
CA ASN A 122 5.33 3.77 19.24
C ASN A 122 5.08 2.26 19.16
N LYS A 123 4.13 1.81 18.33
CA LYS A 123 3.85 0.38 18.11
C LYS A 123 4.24 -0.03 16.70
N TRP A 124 4.97 -1.13 16.59
CA TRP A 124 5.27 -1.76 15.31
C TRP A 124 4.04 -2.52 14.82
N GLN A 125 3.70 -2.31 13.55
CA GLN A 125 2.59 -2.96 12.87
C GLN A 125 3.05 -3.35 11.47
N GLU A 126 2.54 -4.45 10.94
CA GLU A 126 2.81 -4.81 9.55
C GLU A 126 2.29 -3.70 8.64
N LEU A 127 3.14 -3.29 7.69
CA LEU A 127 2.76 -2.38 6.64
C LEU A 127 1.79 -3.12 5.73
N THR A 128 0.55 -2.63 5.67
CA THR A 128 -0.53 -3.24 4.90
C THR A 128 -1.02 -2.26 3.85
N MET A 129 -1.08 -2.69 2.60
CA MET A 129 -1.60 -1.86 1.51
C MET A 129 -3.11 -1.67 1.61
N CYS A 130 -3.84 -2.64 2.16
CA CYS A 130 -5.29 -2.57 2.31
C CYS A 130 -5.70 -2.53 3.78
N LYS A 131 -6.82 -1.84 4.05
CA LYS A 131 -7.47 -1.94 5.35
C LYS A 131 -8.14 -3.29 5.40
N ILE A 132 -7.53 -4.26 6.08
CA ILE A 132 -8.20 -5.51 6.42
C ILE A 132 -9.40 -5.14 7.30
N GLN A 133 -10.58 -4.98 6.69
CA GLN A 133 -11.81 -5.13 7.43
C GLN A 133 -11.77 -6.58 7.89
N ASN A 134 -11.53 -6.78 9.18
CA ASN A 134 -11.73 -8.06 9.84
C ASN A 134 -13.10 -8.61 9.43
N LYS A 135 -13.15 -9.47 8.40
CA LYS A 135 -14.18 -10.51 8.35
C LYS A 135 -13.82 -11.49 9.45
N LYS A 136 -14.22 -11.15 10.67
CA LYS A 136 -14.81 -12.14 11.56
C LYS A 136 -15.92 -12.80 10.74
N ASN A 137 -15.59 -13.91 10.08
CA ASN A 137 -16.48 -14.96 9.59
C ASN A 137 -15.64 -16.06 8.93
N SER A 138 -14.84 -16.74 9.75
CA SER A 138 -14.76 -18.19 9.69
C SER A 138 -15.30 -18.74 11.03
N ASN A 139 -16.55 -18.43 11.38
CA ASN A 139 -17.55 -19.49 11.43
C ASN A 139 -17.47 -20.44 10.22
N ARG A 140 -16.59 -21.43 10.34
CA ARG A 140 -16.88 -22.84 10.04
C ARG A 140 -16.41 -23.61 11.27
N SER A 141 -17.24 -23.68 12.30
CA SER A 141 -18.00 -24.91 12.58
C SER A 141 -18.36 -25.69 11.31
N ASN A 142 -17.58 -26.74 11.04
CA ASN A 142 -18.00 -28.13 11.22
C ASN A 142 -16.77 -29.02 11.14
#